data_AF-A0AAU9NN55-F1
#
_entry.id   AF-A0AAU9NN55-F1
#
_cell.length_a   1.000
_cell.length_b   1.000
_cell.length_c   1.000
_cell.angle_alpha   90.00
_cell.angle_beta   90.00
_cell.angle_gamma   90.00
#
_symmetry.space_group_name_H-M   'P 1'
#
loop_
_entity.id
_entity.type
_entity.pdbx_description
1 polymer ?
#
loop_
_entity_poly.entity_id
_entity_poly.type
_entity_poly.pdbx_seq_one_letter_code
_entity_poly.pdbx_strand_id
1 'polypeptide(L)' 'MAVLQAWFVDDSHEDPQFPHHRNPYEFVSPDHLAELGVLHWKLPDATITWICWIYALRKLRIMSKS' A
#
# COMPACT_ATOMS: atom_id res chain seq x y z
N MET A 1 2.20 -13.80 5.60
CA MET A 1 2.12 -12.53 6.34
C MET A 1 2.91 -11.49 5.57
N ALA A 2 2.27 -10.56 4.86
CA ALA A 2 2.99 -9.51 4.13
C ALA A 2 3.55 -8.47 5.12
N VAL A 3 4.80 -8.08 4.90
CA VAL A 3 5.58 -7.06 5.63
C VAL A 3 5.94 -5.99 4.62
N LEU A 4 5.76 -4.72 4.98
CA LEU A 4 6.16 -3.61 4.12
C LEU A 4 7.68 -3.58 4.00
N GLN A 5 8.19 -3.52 2.77
CA GLN A 5 9.61 -3.40 2.48
C GLN A 5 9.84 -2.13 1.65
N ALA A 6 10.92 -1.42 1.95
CA ALA A 6 11.40 -0.27 1.20
C ALA A 6 12.94 -0.36 1.13
N TRP A 7 13.53 0.16 0.05
CA TRP A 7 14.97 0.12 -0.19
C TRP A 7 15.42 1.33 -1.02
N PHE A 8 16.72 1.61 -1.01
CA PHE A 8 17.30 2.60 -1.91
C PHE A 8 17.50 2.03 -3.32
N VAL A 9 17.16 2.84 -4.32
CA VAL A 9 17.27 2.48 -5.73
C VAL A 9 18.69 2.74 -6.24
N ASP A 10 19.21 1.86 -7.10
CA ASP A 10 20.46 2.07 -7.83
C ASP A 10 20.32 3.12 -8.96
N ASP A 11 21.44 3.55 -9.53
CA ASP A 11 21.47 4.57 -10.59
C ASP A 11 21.41 3.96 -12.01
N SER A 12 20.97 2.70 -12.16
CA SER A 12 20.92 2.04 -13.45
C SER A 12 19.79 2.60 -14.32
N HIS A 13 20.01 2.59 -15.65
CA HIS A 13 18.99 2.92 -16.64
C HIS A 13 18.27 1.66 -17.19
N GLU A 14 18.24 0.58 -16.40
CA GLU A 14 17.54 -0.66 -16.76
C GLU A 14 16.01 -0.49 -16.68
N ASP A 15 15.26 -1.54 -17.02
CA ASP A 15 13.79 -1.47 -17.04
C ASP A 15 13.22 -1.21 -15.63
N PRO A 16 12.45 -0.11 -15.43
CA PRO A 16 11.92 0.32 -14.13
C PRO A 16 10.98 -0.68 -13.44
N GLN A 17 10.55 -1.73 -14.14
CA GLN A 17 9.76 -2.82 -13.55
C GLN A 17 10.61 -3.75 -12.68
N PHE A 18 11.93 -3.79 -12.89
CA PHE A 18 12.79 -4.63 -12.08
C PHE A 18 13.02 -4.02 -10.69
N PRO A 19 13.27 -4.86 -9.67
CA PRO A 19 13.68 -4.36 -8.37
C PRO A 19 15.12 -3.83 -8.48
N HIS A 20 15.27 -2.52 -8.67
CA HIS A 20 16.56 -1.82 -8.74
C HIS A 20 17.21 -1.69 -7.37
N HIS A 21 17.68 -2.79 -6.81
CA HIS A 21 18.33 -2.79 -5.50
C HIS A 21 19.80 -2.42 -5.66
N ARG A 22 20.30 -1.54 -4.78
CA ARG A 22 21.73 -1.31 -4.66
C ARG A 22 22.49 -2.59 -4.28
N ASN A 23 23.78 -2.62 -4.63
CA ASN A 23 24.71 -3.68 -4.22
C ASN A 23 25.85 -3.04 -3.41
N PRO A 24 25.88 -3.21 -2.07
CA PRO A 24 25.06 -4.12 -1.27
C PRO A 24 23.60 -3.66 -1.07
N TYR A 25 22.72 -4.58 -0.69
CA TYR A 25 21.30 -4.29 -0.43
C TYR A 25 21.13 -3.28 0.72
N GLU A 26 20.42 -2.19 0.46
CA GLU A 26 20.14 -1.12 1.44
C GLU A 26 18.64 -1.00 1.71
N PHE A 27 18.15 -1.70 2.74
CA PHE A 27 16.75 -1.59 3.19
C PHE A 27 16.52 -0.36 4.05
N VAL A 28 15.34 0.22 3.92
CA VAL A 28 14.87 1.38 4.69
C VAL A 28 13.96 0.89 5.81
N SER A 29 14.22 1.34 7.04
CA SER A 29 13.37 1.01 8.18
C SER A 29 12.05 1.79 8.15
N PRO A 30 10.97 1.27 8.76
CA PRO A 30 9.72 2.01 8.90
C PRO A 30 9.89 3.36 9.63
N ASP A 31 10.80 3.44 10.60
CA ASP A 31 11.07 4.69 11.32
C ASP A 31 11.65 5.76 10.38
N HIS A 32 12.56 5.37 9.49
CA HIS A 32 13.09 6.28 8.46
C HIS A 32 11.98 6.76 7.51
N LEU A 33 11.03 5.90 7.17
CA LEU A 33 9.86 6.30 6.38
C LEU A 33 8.97 7.29 7.16
N ALA A 34 8.80 7.10 8.46
CA ALA A 34 8.03 8.01 9.32
C ALA A 34 8.71 9.39 9.44
N GLU A 35 10.04 9.44 9.52
CA GLU A 35 10.82 10.69 9.49
C GLU A 35 10.60 11.48 8.19
N LEU A 36 10.40 10.78 7.07
CA LEU A 36 10.04 11.37 5.78
C LEU A 36 8.55 11.76 5.67
N GLY A 37 7.74 11.50 6.71
CA GLY A 37 6.31 11.76 6.73
C GLY A 37 5.45 10.68 6.06
N VAL A 38 6.02 9.53 5.74
CA VAL A 38 5.27 8.39 5.19
C VAL A 38 4.57 7.64 6.32
N LEU A 39 3.24 7.54 6.22
CA LEU A 39 2.41 6.77 7.16
C LEU A 39 1.89 5.51 6.47
N HIS A 40 1.95 4.37 7.17
CA HIS A 40 1.52 3.08 6.63
C HIS A 40 0.57 2.36 7.58
N TRP A 41 -0.45 1.68 7.03
CA TRP A 41 -1.38 0.85 7.79
C TRP A 41 -1.59 -0.50 7.11
N LYS A 42 -1.58 -1.57 7.89
CA LYS A 42 -1.96 -2.90 7.44
C LYS A 42 -3.44 -3.11 7.75
N LEU A 43 -4.26 -3.09 6.71
CA LEU A 43 -5.70 -3.34 6.86
C LEU A 43 -5.98 -4.84 6.72
N PRO A 44 -6.88 -5.41 7.54
CA PRO A 44 -7.42 -6.74 7.31
C PRO A 44 -8.24 -6.75 6.01
N ASP A 45 -8.17 -7.84 5.26
CA ASP A 45 -8.97 -8.05 4.04
C ASP A 45 -10.49 -7.99 4.32
N ALA A 46 -10.90 -8.51 5.47
CA ALA A 46 -12.29 -8.45 5.95
C ALA A 46 -12.82 -7.02 6.13
N THR A 47 -11.95 -6.03 6.38
CA THR A 47 -12.36 -4.63 6.56
C THR A 47 -12.76 -3.98 5.24
N ILE A 48 -12.05 -4.30 4.14
CA ILE A 48 -12.34 -3.74 2.82
C ILE A 48 -13.66 -4.30 2.28
N THR A 49 -13.89 -5.61 2.46
CA THR A 49 -15.14 -6.27 2.05
C THR A 49 -16.37 -5.75 2.81
N TRP A 50 -16.29 -5.53 4.13
CA TRP A 50 -17.39 -4.94 4.89
C TRP A 50 -17.72 -3.50 4.47
N ILE A 51 -16.70 -2.68 4.23
CA ILE A 51 -16.90 -1.30 3.75
C ILE A 51 -17.60 -1.33 2.37
N CYS A 52 -17.12 -2.14 1.44
CA CYS A 52 -17.75 -2.30 0.12
C CYS A 52 -19.22 -2.74 0.22
N TRP A 53 -19.55 -3.67 1.12
CA TRP A 53 -20.93 -4.09 1.37
C TRP A 53 -21.81 -2.97 1.92
N ILE A 54 -21.30 -2.16 2.87
CA ILE A 54 -22.04 -1.01 3.40
C ILE A 54 -22.31 0.04 2.32
N TYR A 55 -21.32 0.33 1.46
CA TYR A 55 -21.51 1.24 0.32
C TYR A 55 -22.52 0.69 -0.69
N ALA A 56 -22.48 -0.60 -1.00
CA ALA A 56 -23.45 -1.25 -1.87
C ALA A 56 -24.89 -1.18 -1.29
N LEU A 57 -25.05 -1.45 0.00
CA LEU A 57 -26.35 -1.37 0.70
C LEU A 57 -26.90 0.06 0.75
N ARG A 58 -26.05 1.07 0.99
CA ARG A 58 -26.46 2.49 0.92
C ARG A 58 -26.91 2.88 -0.49
N LYS A 59 -26.20 2.43 -1.53
CA LYS A 59 -26.56 2.70 -2.93
C LYS A 59 -27.90 2.06 -3.31
N LEU A 60 -28.13 0.80 -2.90
CA LEU A 60 -29.39 0.09 -3.13
C LEU A 60 -30.58 0.76 -2.40
N ARG A 61 -30.37 1.26 -1.17
CA ARG A 61 -31.41 1.99 -0.42
C ARG A 61 -31.82 3.31 -1.07
N ILE A 62 -30.90 4.00 -1.74
CA ILE A 62 -31.16 5.25 -2.46
C ILE A 62 -31.96 4.98 -3.74
N MET A 63 -31.60 3.95 -4.51
CA MET A 63 -32.31 3.59 -5.74
C MET A 63 -33.71 3.01 -5.50
N SER A 64 -33.97 2.40 -4.34
CA SER A 64 -35.31 1.93 -3.95
C SER A 64 -36.26 3.06 -3.53
N LYS A 65 -35.78 4.29 -3.35
CA LYS A 65 -36.57 5.46 -2.93
C LYS A 65 -36.82 6.47 -4.06
N SER A 66 -36.36 6.18 -5.28
CA SER A 66 -36.65 6.96 -6.50
C SER A 66 -37.62 6.21 -7.38
#